data_AF-A0A935Z3Y6-F1
#
_entry.id   AF-A0A935Z3Y6-F1
#
_cell.length_a   1.000
_cell.length_b   1.000
_cell.length_c   1.000
_cell.angle_alpha   90.00
_cell.angle_beta   90.00
_cell.angle_gamma   90.00
#
_symmetry.space_group_name_H-M   'P 1'
#
loop_
_entity.id
_entity.type
_entity.pdbx_description
1 polymer ?
#
loop_
_entity_poly.entity_id
_entity_poly.type
_entity_poly.pdbx_seq_one_letter_code
_entity_poly.pdbx_strand_id
1 'polypeptide(L)'
;MSSRTRWLVLAVVATDTTFVRARYGDHEAFIGKCLHCGARLVVGLDGEPVSRATIEHVLPRAHGGTDALENLALACARCNSEKGVRHDSKPRFDGRLAEVVESLAKRRMERWAEPPESLREAHARYLARREPPKKRR
;
A
#
# COMPACT_ATOMS: atom_id res chain seq x y z
N MET A 1 13.23 -8.79 -1.21
CA MET A 1 12.66 -7.43 -1.02
C MET A 1 13.55 -6.62 -0.07
N SER A 2 13.62 -5.28 -0.15
CA SER A 2 14.44 -4.48 0.80
C SER A 2 13.81 -4.42 2.18
N SER A 3 14.61 -4.28 3.25
CA SER A 3 14.09 -4.13 4.64
C SER A 3 13.10 -2.97 4.76
N ARG A 4 13.32 -1.90 4.00
CA ARG A 4 12.43 -0.74 3.92
C ARG A 4 11.07 -1.11 3.33
N THR A 5 11.05 -1.89 2.25
CA THR A 5 9.80 -2.30 1.59
C THR A 5 9.01 -3.25 2.50
N ARG A 6 9.67 -4.19 3.17
CA ARG A 6 9.04 -5.07 4.18
C ARG A 6 8.39 -4.27 5.31
N TRP A 7 9.07 -3.23 5.79
CA TRP A 7 8.50 -2.35 6.82
C TRP A 7 7.24 -1.62 6.34
N LEU A 8 7.23 -1.10 5.09
CA LEU A 8 6.03 -0.49 4.53
C LEU A 8 4.89 -1.50 4.35
N VAL A 9 5.19 -2.73 3.95
CA VAL A 9 4.20 -3.81 3.87
C VAL A 9 3.54 -4.02 5.24
N LEU A 10 4.34 -4.13 6.31
CA LEU A 10 3.83 -4.28 7.68
C LEU A 10 3.03 -3.05 8.14
N ALA A 11 3.44 -1.83 7.78
CA ALA A 11 2.70 -0.62 8.09
C ALA A 11 1.31 -0.60 7.41
N VAL A 12 1.23 -1.06 6.15
CA VAL A 12 -0.05 -1.21 5.44
C VAL A 12 -0.91 -2.29 6.09
N VAL A 13 -0.33 -3.45 6.44
CA VAL A 13 -1.04 -4.52 7.15
C VAL A 13 -1.64 -4.01 8.47
N ALA A 14 -0.90 -3.21 9.22
CA ALA A 14 -1.36 -2.65 10.50
C ALA A 14 -2.47 -1.60 10.36
N THR A 15 -2.65 -1.03 9.17
CA THR A 15 -3.63 0.05 8.91
C THR A 15 -4.78 -0.40 7.98
N ASP A 16 -4.87 -1.69 7.67
CA ASP A 16 -5.94 -2.27 6.84
C ASP A 16 -6.66 -3.36 7.65
N THR A 17 -7.91 -3.09 8.02
CA THR A 17 -8.76 -3.97 8.85
C THR A 17 -9.04 -5.33 8.23
N THR A 18 -8.76 -5.52 6.94
CA THR A 18 -8.94 -6.83 6.30
C THR A 18 -7.82 -7.81 6.65
N PHE A 19 -6.67 -7.35 7.13
CA PHE A 19 -5.56 -8.21 7.52
C PHE A 19 -5.71 -8.70 8.95
N VAL A 20 -5.74 -10.02 9.10
CA VAL A 20 -5.74 -10.69 10.40
C VAL A 20 -4.57 -11.66 10.50
N ARG A 21 -4.03 -11.83 11.71
CA ARG A 21 -3.03 -12.87 11.97
C ARG A 21 -3.74 -14.22 12.01
N ALA A 22 -3.28 -15.16 11.21
CA ALA A 22 -3.87 -16.50 11.11
C ALA A 22 -2.80 -17.53 10.71
N ARG A 23 -3.11 -18.81 10.95
CA ARG A 23 -2.26 -19.92 10.50
C ARG A 23 -2.33 -20.07 8.97
N TYR A 24 -1.17 -20.23 8.34
CA TYR A 24 -0.99 -20.53 6.92
C TYR A 24 -0.01 -21.68 6.76
N GLY A 25 -0.51 -22.87 6.44
CA GLY A 25 0.30 -24.10 6.49
C GLY A 25 0.80 -24.36 7.91
N ASP A 26 2.12 -24.41 8.08
CA ASP A 26 2.79 -24.68 9.36
C ASP A 26 3.31 -23.45 10.08
N HIS A 27 3.05 -22.25 9.55
CA HIS A 27 3.49 -21.00 10.16
C HIS A 27 2.33 -20.00 10.29
N GLU A 28 2.55 -18.94 11.06
CA GLU A 28 1.63 -17.81 11.12
C GLU A 28 1.95 -16.78 10.04
N ALA A 29 0.91 -16.07 9.60
CA ALA A 29 1.00 -15.02 8.61
C ALA A 29 -0.13 -14.01 8.81
N PHE A 30 0.02 -12.83 8.21
CA PHE A 30 -1.09 -11.92 8.00
C PHE A 30 -1.84 -12.30 6.73
N ILE A 31 -3.15 -12.41 6.84
CA ILE A 31 -4.04 -12.81 5.75
C ILE A 31 -5.07 -11.71 5.58
N GLY A 32 -5.10 -11.12 4.39
CA GLY A 32 -6.00 -10.02 4.07
C GLY A 32 -6.44 -10.02 2.61
N LYS A 33 -6.86 -8.87 2.11
CA LYS A 33 -7.48 -8.75 0.78
C LYS A 33 -6.79 -7.72 -0.08
N CYS A 34 -6.66 -8.03 -1.37
CA CYS A 34 -6.27 -7.07 -2.39
C CYS A 34 -7.23 -5.87 -2.40
N LEU A 35 -6.70 -4.65 -2.49
CA LEU A 35 -7.51 -3.42 -2.59
C LEU A 35 -8.39 -3.40 -3.84
N HIS A 36 -7.89 -3.92 -4.96
CA HIS A 36 -8.57 -3.90 -6.26
C HIS A 36 -9.66 -4.95 -6.42
N CYS A 37 -9.33 -6.22 -6.17
CA CYS A 37 -10.18 -7.34 -6.52
C CYS A 37 -10.65 -8.17 -5.33
N GLY A 38 -10.19 -7.86 -4.11
CA GLY A 38 -10.53 -8.62 -2.92
C GLY A 38 -9.88 -10.00 -2.82
N ALA A 39 -9.05 -10.41 -3.79
CA ALA A 39 -8.32 -11.67 -3.74
C ALA A 39 -7.49 -11.78 -2.45
N ARG A 40 -7.44 -12.99 -1.89
CA ARG A 40 -6.71 -13.28 -0.66
C ARG A 40 -5.22 -13.00 -0.85
N LEU A 41 -4.66 -12.22 0.06
CA LEU A 41 -3.23 -11.95 0.16
C LEU A 41 -2.69 -12.56 1.45
N VAL A 42 -1.48 -13.08 1.38
CA VAL A 42 -0.75 -13.66 2.51
C VAL A 42 0.61 -12.97 2.59
N VAL A 43 0.95 -12.49 3.78
CA VAL A 43 2.18 -11.78 4.11
C VAL A 43 2.77 -12.38 5.38
N GLY A 44 4.06 -12.70 5.38
CA GLY A 44 4.76 -13.20 6.56
C GLY A 44 4.78 -12.16 7.69
N LEU A 45 5.01 -12.61 8.92
CA LEU A 45 5.12 -11.70 10.08
C LEU A 45 6.32 -10.74 9.97
N ASP A 46 7.28 -11.05 9.10
CA ASP A 46 8.44 -10.24 8.76
C ASP A 46 8.18 -9.23 7.61
N GLY A 47 6.97 -9.22 7.06
CA GLY A 47 6.59 -8.37 5.93
C GLY A 47 6.99 -8.91 4.56
N GLU A 48 7.52 -10.13 4.46
CA GLU A 48 7.75 -10.75 3.15
C GLU A 48 6.42 -11.24 2.56
N PRO A 49 6.06 -10.86 1.32
CA PRO A 49 4.87 -11.39 0.67
C PRO A 49 5.01 -12.89 0.41
N VAL A 50 4.18 -13.70 1.07
CA VAL A 50 4.08 -15.16 0.81
C VAL A 50 3.27 -15.39 -0.47
N SER A 51 2.19 -14.61 -0.63
CA SER A 51 1.53 -14.41 -1.92
C SER A 51 2.27 -13.33 -2.72
N ARG A 52 2.07 -13.22 -4.05
CA ARG A 52 2.60 -12.12 -4.88
C ARG A 52 1.92 -10.76 -4.58
N ALA A 53 1.81 -10.39 -3.30
CA ALA A 53 1.31 -9.10 -2.86
C ALA A 53 2.37 -8.03 -3.11
N THR A 54 1.91 -6.86 -3.55
CA THR A 54 2.74 -5.71 -3.87
C THR A 54 2.17 -4.46 -3.23
N ILE A 55 3.02 -3.51 -2.87
CA ILE A 55 2.59 -2.18 -2.43
C ILE A 55 1.97 -1.47 -3.63
N GLU A 56 0.79 -0.90 -3.39
CA GLU A 56 0.02 -0.11 -4.34
C GLU A 56 -0.11 1.32 -3.82
N HIS A 57 0.04 2.29 -4.72
CA HIS A 57 -0.22 3.70 -4.44
C HIS A 57 -1.61 4.07 -4.99
N VAL A 58 -2.54 4.40 -4.09
CA VAL A 58 -3.93 4.77 -4.44
C VAL A 58 -3.94 5.89 -5.48
N LEU A 59 -3.29 7.02 -5.16
CA LEU A 59 -2.86 8.01 -6.13
C LEU A 59 -1.45 7.63 -6.62
N PRO A 60 -1.25 7.41 -7.93
CA PRO A 60 0.07 7.03 -8.46
C PRO A 60 1.13 8.09 -8.15
N ARG A 61 2.37 7.66 -7.91
CA ARG A 61 3.51 8.57 -7.67
C ARG A 61 3.75 9.55 -8.82
N ALA A 62 3.52 9.12 -10.06
CA ALA A 62 3.63 9.97 -11.26
C ALA A 62 2.65 11.15 -11.24
N HIS A 63 1.60 11.09 -10.43
CA HIS A 63 0.59 12.14 -10.27
C HIS A 63 0.63 12.82 -8.89
N GLY A 64 1.75 12.67 -8.16
CA GLY A 64 1.98 13.30 -6.87
C GLY A 64 1.61 12.43 -5.66
N GLY A 65 1.30 11.14 -5.86
CA GLY A 65 1.12 10.19 -4.78
C GLY A 65 2.34 10.09 -3.86
N THR A 66 2.11 10.14 -2.55
CA THR A 66 3.16 10.03 -1.53
C THR A 66 3.18 8.63 -0.92
N ASP A 67 4.15 8.36 -0.06
CA ASP A 67 4.16 7.13 0.76
C ASP A 67 3.37 7.34 2.08
N ALA A 68 2.42 8.28 2.12
CA ALA A 68 1.47 8.41 3.21
C ALA A 68 0.68 7.10 3.40
N LEU A 69 0.43 6.68 4.64
CA LEU A 69 -0.18 5.37 4.92
C LEU A 69 -1.59 5.25 4.31
N GLU A 70 -2.32 6.36 4.22
CA GLU A 70 -3.63 6.51 3.59
C GLU A 70 -3.55 6.33 2.06
N ASN A 71 -2.40 6.64 1.47
CA ASN A 71 -2.15 6.47 0.04
C ASN A 71 -1.55 5.08 -0.30
N LEU A 72 -1.22 4.28 0.70
CA LEU A 72 -0.61 2.96 0.53
C LEU A 72 -1.61 1.84 0.81
N ALA A 73 -1.56 0.80 -0.02
CA ALA A 73 -2.33 -0.42 0.13
C ALA A 73 -1.57 -1.65 -0.37
N LEU A 74 -2.11 -2.85 -0.14
CA LEU A 74 -1.62 -4.07 -0.78
C LEU A 74 -2.55 -4.52 -1.91
N ALA A 75 -1.94 -4.88 -3.03
CA ALA A 75 -2.61 -5.43 -4.20
C ALA A 75 -1.94 -6.73 -4.64
N CYS A 76 -2.66 -7.60 -5.35
CA CYS A 76 -2.02 -8.72 -6.02
C CYS A 76 -1.22 -8.21 -7.24
N ALA A 77 -0.15 -8.93 -7.59
CA ALA A 77 0.71 -8.57 -8.73
C ALA A 77 -0.09 -8.37 -10.02
N ARG A 78 -1.14 -9.16 -10.27
CA ARG A 78 -2.01 -8.99 -11.46
C ARG A 78 -2.65 -7.60 -11.49
N CYS A 79 -3.31 -7.20 -10.41
CA CYS A 79 -4.02 -5.92 -10.36
C CYS A 79 -3.04 -4.74 -10.44
N ASN A 80 -1.91 -4.82 -9.74
CA ASN A 80 -0.89 -3.78 -9.78
C ASN A 80 -0.31 -3.64 -11.21
N SER A 81 0.06 -4.75 -11.86
CA SER A 81 0.52 -4.71 -13.25
C SER A 81 -0.54 -4.18 -14.23
N GLU A 82 -1.80 -4.58 -14.09
CA GLU A 82 -2.90 -4.08 -14.93
C GLU A 82 -3.11 -2.57 -14.75
N LYS A 83 -3.01 -2.04 -13.51
CA LYS A 83 -3.11 -0.60 -13.23
C LYS A 83 -1.95 0.18 -13.84
N GLY A 84 -0.71 -0.29 -13.64
CA GLY A 84 0.49 0.33 -14.19
C GLY A 84 0.44 0.48 -15.72
N VAL A 85 -0.06 -0.56 -16.42
CA VAL A 85 -0.18 -0.55 -17.89
C VAL A 85 -1.33 0.36 -18.36
N ARG A 86 -2.47 0.34 -17.67
CA ARG A 86 -3.71 0.95 -18.20
C ARG A 86 -3.99 2.37 -17.70
N HIS A 87 -3.48 2.75 -16.53
CA HIS A 87 -3.91 3.97 -15.84
C HIS A 87 -2.73 4.85 -15.39
N ASP A 88 -1.64 4.28 -14.87
CA ASP A 88 -0.53 5.10 -14.33
C ASP A 88 0.27 5.85 -15.41
N SER A 89 0.16 5.42 -16.67
CA SER A 89 0.76 6.08 -17.84
C SER A 89 -0.12 7.16 -18.46
N LYS A 90 -1.35 7.34 -17.96
CA LYS A 90 -2.30 8.31 -18.50
C LYS A 90 -2.02 9.73 -18.00
N PRO A 91 -2.42 10.78 -18.74
CA PRO A 91 -2.32 12.15 -18.25
C PRO A 91 -3.08 12.33 -16.93
N ARG A 92 -2.59 13.23 -16.06
CA ARG A 92 -3.17 13.50 -14.73
C ARG A 92 -4.67 13.86 -14.77
N PHE A 93 -5.14 14.44 -15.87
CA PHE A 93 -6.55 14.88 -16.05
C PHE A 93 -7.41 13.85 -16.80
N ASP A 94 -6.94 12.62 -16.96
CA ASP A 94 -7.73 11.52 -17.52
C ASP A 94 -8.89 11.17 -16.57
N GLY A 95 -10.13 11.30 -17.05
CA GLY A 95 -11.33 11.06 -16.23
C GLY A 95 -11.41 9.64 -15.67
N ARG A 96 -10.92 8.64 -16.42
CA ARG A 96 -10.93 7.25 -15.99
C ARG A 96 -9.90 6.97 -14.90
N LEU A 97 -8.73 7.61 -14.97
CA LEU A 97 -7.77 7.60 -13.86
C LEU A 97 -8.39 8.19 -12.59
N ALA A 98 -9.07 9.34 -12.69
CA ALA A 98 -9.71 9.98 -11.55
C ALA A 98 -10.76 9.06 -10.88
N GLU A 99 -11.64 8.44 -11.67
CA GLU A 99 -12.63 7.47 -11.17
C GLU A 99 -11.99 6.27 -10.44
N VAL A 100 -10.90 5.73 -10.99
CA VAL A 100 -10.18 4.61 -10.37
C VAL A 100 -9.54 5.04 -9.06
N VAL A 101 -8.86 6.19 -9.03
CA VAL A 101 -8.24 6.72 -7.81
C VAL A 101 -9.30 6.96 -6.73
N GLU A 102 -10.44 7.58 -7.09
CA GLU A 102 -11.55 7.82 -6.17
C GLU A 102 -12.11 6.51 -5.60
N SER A 103 -12.36 5.52 -6.47
CA SER A 103 -12.86 4.22 -6.01
C SER A 103 -11.87 3.52 -5.07
N LEU A 104 -10.57 3.60 -5.34
CA LEU A 104 -9.54 2.99 -4.49
C LEU A 104 -9.38 3.74 -3.17
N ALA A 105 -9.41 5.08 -3.20
CA ALA A 105 -9.36 5.91 -2.01
C ALA A 105 -10.54 5.61 -1.09
N LYS A 106 -11.75 5.53 -1.64
CA LYS A 106 -12.94 5.14 -0.88
C LYS A 106 -12.77 3.78 -0.21
N ARG A 107 -12.37 2.75 -0.96
CA ARG A 107 -12.13 1.41 -0.40
C ARG A 107 -11.02 1.38 0.63
N ARG A 108 -9.99 2.21 0.46
CA ARG A 108 -8.87 2.28 1.40
C ARG A 108 -9.32 2.86 2.74
N MET A 109 -10.18 3.87 2.70
CA MET A 109 -10.77 4.49 3.89
C MET A 109 -11.81 3.60 4.57
N GLU A 110 -12.62 2.85 3.81
CA GLU A 110 -13.55 1.84 4.37
C GLU A 110 -12.83 0.75 5.19
N ARG A 111 -11.56 0.48 4.88
CA ARG A 111 -10.72 -0.51 5.56
C ARG A 111 -9.73 0.11 6.54
N TRP A 112 -9.79 1.43 6.75
CA TRP A 112 -8.79 2.12 7.55
C TRP A 112 -8.86 1.66 9.01
N ALA A 113 -7.71 1.22 9.53
CA ALA A 113 -7.47 1.07 10.95
C ALA A 113 -6.54 2.19 11.38
N GLU A 114 -6.91 2.93 12.43
CA GLU A 114 -6.08 4.01 12.94
C GLU A 114 -4.74 3.45 13.44
N PRO A 115 -3.60 3.88 12.88
CA PRO A 115 -2.30 3.38 13.31
C PRO A 115 -2.02 3.78 14.77
N PRO A 116 -1.39 2.88 15.57
CA PRO A 116 -0.92 3.27 16.89
C PRO A 116 0.12 4.39 16.78
N GLU A 117 0.24 5.20 17.82
CA GLU A 117 1.14 6.35 17.85
C GLU A 117 2.59 6.00 17.48
N SER A 118 3.10 4.88 17.97
CA SER A 118 4.43 4.37 17.65
C SER A 118 4.65 4.15 16.14
N LEU A 119 3.62 3.67 15.43
CA LEU A 119 3.67 3.48 13.97
C LEU A 119 3.62 4.83 13.25
N ARG A 120 2.77 5.76 13.70
CA ARG A 120 2.70 7.12 13.15
C ARG A 120 4.04 7.84 13.25
N GLU A 121 4.68 7.80 14.42
CA GLU A 121 6.00 8.39 14.62
C GLU A 121 7.09 7.75 13.77
N ALA A 122 7.11 6.42 13.70
CA ALA A 122 8.07 5.70 12.87
C ALA A 122 7.90 6.05 11.38
N HIS A 123 6.65 6.20 10.93
CA HIS A 123 6.32 6.61 9.58
C HIS A 123 6.67 8.06 9.29
N ALA A 124 6.44 8.98 10.23
CA ALA A 124 6.89 10.36 10.10
C ALA A 124 8.43 10.44 9.92
N ARG A 125 9.19 9.67 10.71
CA ARG A 125 10.65 9.55 10.54
C ARG A 125 11.02 8.96 9.19
N TYR A 126 10.25 8.00 8.68
CA TYR A 126 10.44 7.41 7.35
C TYR A 126 10.26 8.46 6.25
N LEU A 127 9.17 9.24 6.28
CA LEU A 127 8.90 10.28 5.29
C LEU A 127 9.96 11.38 5.31
N ALA A 128 10.39 11.83 6.49
CA ALA A 128 11.43 12.86 6.65
C ALA A 128 12.77 12.45 6.02
N ARG A 129 13.11 11.16 6.03
CA ARG A 129 14.31 10.63 5.36
C ARG A 129 14.19 10.55 3.83
N ARG A 130 12.97 10.61 3.31
CA ARG A 130 12.65 10.43 1.89
C ARG A 130 12.48 11.74 1.14
N GLU A 131 12.25 12.84 1.85
CA GLU A 131 12.16 14.18 1.26
C GLU A 131 13.52 14.51 0.60
N PRO A 132 13.55 14.91 -0.69
CA PRO A 132 14.79 15.34 -1.31
C PRO A 132 15.32 16.55 -0.52
N PRO A 133 16.66 16.71 -0.38
CA PRO A 133 17.20 17.88 0.30
C PRO A 133 16.59 19.13 -0.34
N LYS A 134 16.01 20.02 0.48
CA LYS A 134 15.49 21.31 0.02
C LYS A 134 16.58 21.93 -0.86
N LYS A 135 16.28 22.17 -2.15
CA LYS A 135 17.22 22.86 -3.04
C LYS A 135 17.60 24.16 -2.32
N ARG A 136 18.84 24.24 -1.84
CA ARG A 136 19.39 25.50 -1.30
C ARG A 136 19.28 26.50 -2.45
N ARG A 137 18.49 27.56 -2.24
CA ARG A 137 18.47 28.72 -3.13
C ARG A 137 19.82 29.42 -3.06
#